data_AF-A0A1Z2SL45-F1
#
_entry.id   AF-A0A1Z2SL45-F1
#
_cell.length_a   1.000
_cell.length_b   1.000
_cell.length_c   1.000
_cell.angle_alpha   90.00
_cell.angle_beta   90.00
_cell.angle_gamma   90.00
#
_symmetry.space_group_name_H-M   'P 1'
#
loop_
_entity.id
_entity.type
_entity.pdbx_description
1 polymer ?
#
loop_
_entity_poly.entity_id
_entity_poly.type
_entity_poly.pdbx_seq_one_letter_code
_entity_poly.pdbx_strand_id
1 'polypeptide(L)' 'MYKLETQWRNILGKGGSVKVKVEPIYSGKRKRPDTFKVRYSANSGKTITRILQNTPTGE' A
#
# COMPACT_ATOMS: atom_id res chain seq x y z
N MET A 1 -4.34 -7.64 -5.03
CA MET A 1 -3.92 -7.32 -3.63
C MET A 1 -2.96 -8.34 -2.94
N TYR A 2 -3.10 -9.66 -3.13
CA TYR A 2 -2.45 -10.73 -2.33
C TYR A 2 -0.89 -10.74 -2.29
N LYS A 3 -0.23 -10.25 -3.34
CA LYS A 3 1.24 -10.27 -3.44
C LYS A 3 1.92 -9.34 -2.44
N LEU A 4 1.30 -8.22 -2.06
CA LEU A 4 1.91 -7.25 -1.15
C LEU A 4 1.88 -7.73 0.29
N GLU A 5 0.73 -8.19 0.77
CA GLU A 5 0.59 -8.76 2.12
C GLU A 5 1.55 -9.93 2.34
N THR A 6 1.68 -10.83 1.35
CA THR A 6 2.61 -11.95 1.43
C THR A 6 4.07 -11.46 1.54
N GLN A 7 4.44 -10.44 0.76
CA GLN A 7 5.80 -9.87 0.80
C GLN A 7 6.08 -9.20 2.15
N TRP A 8 5.12 -8.42 2.68
CA TRP A 8 5.26 -7.76 3.97
C TRP A 8 5.35 -8.77 5.11
N ARG A 9 4.51 -9.81 5.09
CA ARG A 9 4.54 -10.91 6.06
C ARG A 9 5.91 -11.61 6.08
N ASN A 10 6.51 -11.85 4.91
CA ASN A 10 7.84 -12.45 4.82
C ASN A 10 8.94 -11.53 5.37
N ILE A 11 8.87 -10.22 5.10
CA ILE A 11 9.85 -9.24 5.62
C ILE A 11 9.76 -9.14 7.14
N LEU A 12 8.54 -9.03 7.68
CA LEU A 12 8.28 -9.01 9.12
C LEU A 12 8.72 -10.32 9.80
N GLY A 13 8.43 -11.46 9.16
CA GLY A 13 8.84 -12.79 9.66
C GLY A 13 10.35 -13.02 9.67
N LYS A 14 11.11 -12.32 8.82
CA LYS A 14 12.57 -12.33 8.82
C LYS A 14 13.20 -11.36 9.84
N GLY A 15 12.40 -10.73 10.71
CA GLY A 15 12.87 -9.72 11.67
C GLY A 15 13.13 -8.35 11.06
N GLY A 16 12.68 -8.12 9.82
CA GLY A 16 12.74 -6.81 9.17
C GLY A 16 11.54 -5.93 9.53
N SER A 17 11.67 -4.63 9.26
CA SER A 17 10.60 -3.66 9.51
C SER A 17 9.97 -3.21 8.19
N VAL A 18 8.63 -3.16 8.12
CA VAL A 18 7.91 -2.61 6.97
C VAL A 18 7.21 -1.32 7.40
N LYS A 19 7.59 -0.19 6.81
CA LYS A 19 6.93 1.10 7.06
C LYS A 19 5.94 1.35 5.94
N VAL A 20 4.66 1.44 6.25
CA VAL A 20 3.59 1.67 5.27
C VAL A 20 2.94 3.02 5.54
N LYS A 21 2.73 3.80 4.48
CA LYS A 21 1.98 5.06 4.49
C LYS A 21 0.89 4.98 3.42
N VAL A 22 -0.36 5.02 3.84
CA VAL A 22 -1.52 4.97 2.96
C VAL A 22 -2.15 6.35 2.92
N GLU A 23 -2.25 6.92 1.73
CA GLU A 23 -2.84 8.24 1.49
C GLU A 23 -4.06 8.08 0.59
N PRO A 24 -5.29 8.32 1.08
CA PRO A 24 -6.47 8.32 0.25
C PRO A 24 -6.50 9.57 -0.64
N ILE A 25 -6.76 9.37 -1.93
CA ILE A 25 -6.92 10.42 -2.94
C ILE A 25 -8.40 10.43 -3.35
N TYR A 26 -9.04 11.57 -3.13
CA TYR A 26 -10.46 11.78 -3.44
C TYR A 26 -10.57 12.58 -4.73
N SER A 27 -11.35 12.09 -5.69
CA SER A 27 -11.73 12.89 -6.86
C SER A 27 -13.13 13.48 -6.61
N GLY A 28 -13.17 14.65 -5.97
CA GLY A 28 -14.41 15.44 -5.73
C GLY A 28 -15.07 15.26 -4.36
N LYS A 29 -16.36 15.65 -4.24
CA LYS A 29 -17.15 15.63 -2.98
C LYS A 29 -17.64 14.22 -2.55
N ARG A 30 -17.00 13.15 -2.99
CA ARG A 30 -17.42 11.77 -2.68
C ARG A 30 -16.87 11.36 -1.31
N LYS A 31 -17.70 10.69 -0.50
CA LYS A 31 -17.29 10.09 0.79
C LYS A 31 -16.26 8.96 0.63
N ARG A 32 -16.16 8.35 -0.57
CA ARG A 32 -15.19 7.30 -0.88
C ARG A 32 -14.05 7.90 -1.70
N PRO A 33 -12.78 7.64 -1.33
CA PRO A 33 -11.65 8.00 -2.17
C PRO A 33 -11.69 7.21 -3.48
N ASP A 34 -11.20 7.82 -4.55
CA ASP A 34 -11.09 7.19 -5.87
C ASP A 34 -9.88 6.25 -5.93
N THR A 35 -8.78 6.64 -5.29
CA THR A 35 -7.55 5.82 -5.24
C THR A 35 -6.86 5.94 -3.89
N PHE A 36 -6.03 4.96 -3.55
CA PHE A 36 -5.17 4.93 -2.38
C PHE A 36 -3.72 4.89 -2.85
N LYS A 37 -2.94 5.91 -2.51
CA LYS A 37 -1.49 5.89 -2.70
C LYS A 37 -0.85 5.21 -1.50
N VAL A 38 -0.41 3.97 -1.69
CA VAL A 38 0.30 3.17 -0.69
C VAL A 38 1.79 3.27 -0.95
N ARG A 39 2.51 3.91 -0.02
CA ARG A 39 3.98 3.95 -0.02
C ARG A 39 4.46 3.00 1.05
N TYR A 40 5.32 2.05 0.70
CA TYR A 40 5.90 1.17 1.69
C TYR A 40 7.40 1.02 1.50
N SER A 41 8.14 0.90 2.60
CA SER A 41 9.58 0.63 2.59
C SER A 41 9.91 -0.53 3.53
N ALA A 42 10.83 -1.38 3.09
CA ALA A 42 11.30 -2.55 3.83
C ALA A 42 12.72 -2.29 4.35
N ASN A 43 12.90 -2.39 5.66
CA ASN A 43 14.20 -2.33 6.36
C ASN A 43 15.09 -1.14 5.92
N SER A 44 14.53 0.08 5.94
CA SER A 44 15.19 1.32 5.47
C SER A 44 15.63 1.33 3.99
N GLY A 45 15.25 0.32 3.22
CA GLY A 45 15.56 0.19 1.80
C GLY A 45 14.61 0.96 0.88
N LYS A 46 14.60 0.55 -0.40
CA LYS A 46 13.85 1.22 -1.48
C LYS A 46 12.37 1.41 -1.11
N THR A 47 11.93 2.66 -1.13
CA THR A 47 10.52 3.01 -0.95
C THR A 47 9.76 2.68 -2.24
N ILE A 48 8.80 1.78 -2.15
CA ILE A 48 7.90 1.43 -3.25
C ILE A 48 6.63 2.25 -3.10
N THR A 49 6.30 3.03 -4.12
CA THR A 49 5.02 3.74 -4.20
C THR A 49 4.11 2.98 -5.14
N ARG A 50 2.91 2.65 -4.68
CA ARG A 50 1.87 1.99 -5.47
C ARG A 50 0.57 2.76 -5.35
N ILE A 51 -0.09 2.97 -6.48
CA ILE A 51 -1.42 3.58 -6.52
C ILE A 51 -2.39 2.41 -6.68
N LEU A 52 -3.29 2.26 -5.71
CA LEU A 52 -4.35 1.27 -5.70
C LEU A 52 -5.64 1.99 -6.06
N GLN A 53 -6.36 1.55 -7.09
CA GLN A 53 -7.67 2.10 -7.38
C GLN A 53 -8.69 1.53 -6.39
N ASN A 54 -9.65 2.35 -5.95
CA ASN A 54 -10.75 1.90 -5.10
C ASN A 54 -11.83 1.21 -5.95
N THR A 55 -11.42 0.21 -6.73
CA THR A 55 -12.31 -0.70 -7.45
C THR A 55 -12.52 -1.95 -6.60
N PRO A 56 -13.72 -2.58 -6.64
CA PRO A 56 -13.96 -3.82 -5.91
C PRO A 56 -13.01 -4.96 -6.33
N THR A 57 -12.35 -4.83 -7.49
CA THR A 57 -11.42 -5.79 -8.07
C THR A 57 -9.95 -5.55 -7.70
N GLY A 58 -9.54 -4.33 -7.35
CA GLY A 58 -8.16 -4.05 -6.92
C GLY A 58 -7.06 -4.50 -7.88
N GLU A 59 -7.31 -4.37 -9.19
CA GLU A 59 -6.34 -4.52 -10.29
C GLU A 59 -5.86 -3.16 -10.80
#